data_AF-A0A7J3R376-F1
#
_entry.id   AF-A0A7J3R376-F1
#
_cell.length_a   1.000
_cell.length_b   1.000
_cell.length_c   1.000
_cell.angle_alpha   90.00
_cell.angle_beta   90.00
_cell.angle_gamma   90.00
#
_symmetry.space_group_name_H-M   'P 1'
#
loop_
_entity.id
_entity.type
_entity.pdbx_description
1 polymer ?
#
loop_
_entity_poly.entity_id
_entity_poly.type
_entity_poly.pdbx_seq_one_letter_code
_entity_poly.pdbx_strand_id
1 'polypeptide(L)'
;MAFGDLGDPVTVAVIAIAAVLACALVLYAMRRRPVKSLKAPKPVELESSSAALPFKISKSVQASDALHAKDELRILELEREILSDALRRLYEAHAEGKISEEERERLASAYKARMMAVKESIAKDETIVALHELESMQEDLMRLFSERFGELTSKVEELRSKIEVKPIKEVKVQLPTPSPAEEDIEEGEEGEKPKKRKKPPEKPSPKSEAEKRIEEIRNEVEKVLNKLGQMEIET
;
A
#
# COMPACT_ATOMS: atom_id res chain seq x y z
N MET A 1 21.13 -63.27 14.02
CA MET A 1 20.68 -62.93 12.65
C MET A 1 21.65 -61.88 12.12
N ALA A 2 22.26 -62.15 10.98
CA ALA A 2 23.43 -61.43 10.46
C ALA A 2 23.08 -59.98 10.08
N PHE A 3 23.87 -59.03 10.56
CA PHE A 3 23.88 -57.67 10.03
C PHE A 3 24.59 -57.71 8.68
N GLY A 4 23.80 -57.76 7.61
CA GLY A 4 24.28 -57.71 6.23
C GLY A 4 24.92 -56.36 5.91
N ASP A 5 25.95 -56.41 5.09
CA ASP A 5 26.80 -55.32 4.64
C ASP A 5 25.97 -54.12 4.14
N LEU A 6 26.17 -52.94 4.73
CA LEU A 6 25.40 -51.71 4.43
C LEU A 6 25.69 -51.14 3.02
N GLY A 7 26.63 -51.74 2.28
CA GLY A 7 27.06 -51.28 0.95
C GLY A 7 26.50 -52.06 -0.25
N ASP A 8 25.72 -53.13 -0.05
CA ASP A 8 25.12 -53.87 -1.17
C ASP A 8 24.05 -52.98 -1.85
N PRO A 9 24.11 -52.76 -3.19
CA PRO A 9 23.11 -51.98 -3.92
C PRO A 9 21.67 -52.44 -3.67
N VAL A 10 21.45 -53.72 -3.39
CA VAL A 10 20.12 -54.25 -3.05
C VAL A 10 19.67 -53.77 -1.67
N THR A 11 20.56 -53.77 -0.68
CA THR A 11 20.25 -53.29 0.68
C THR A 11 20.03 -51.78 0.69
N VAL A 12 20.83 -51.01 -0.06
CA VAL A 12 20.63 -49.56 -0.22
C VAL A 12 19.30 -49.25 -0.90
N ALA A 13 18.93 -50.01 -1.94
CA ALA A 13 17.64 -49.87 -2.61
C ALA A 13 16.45 -50.15 -1.67
N VAL A 14 16.54 -51.19 -0.83
CA VAL A 14 15.50 -51.53 0.16
C VAL A 14 15.36 -50.42 1.21
N ILE A 15 16.47 -49.87 1.71
CA ILE A 15 16.46 -48.75 2.67
C ILE A 15 15.87 -47.49 2.04
N ALA A 16 16.24 -47.18 0.79
CA ALA A 16 15.70 -46.02 0.08
C ALA A 16 14.17 -46.14 -0.13
N ILE A 17 13.69 -47.32 -0.52
CA ILE A 17 12.25 -47.58 -0.68
C ILE A 17 11.52 -47.45 0.66
N ALA A 18 12.09 -47.99 1.74
CA ALA A 18 11.52 -47.86 3.09
C ALA A 18 11.45 -46.39 3.56
N ALA A 19 12.49 -45.59 3.28
CA ALA A 19 12.52 -44.17 3.61
C ALA A 19 11.48 -43.37 2.81
N VAL A 20 11.33 -43.65 1.51
CA VAL A 20 10.31 -43.00 0.67
C VAL A 20 8.90 -43.36 1.13
N LEU A 21 8.63 -44.61 1.47
CA LEU A 21 7.34 -45.05 2.01
C LEU A 21 7.05 -44.41 3.38
N ALA A 22 8.04 -44.30 4.26
CA ALA A 22 7.90 -43.60 5.54
C ALA A 22 7.59 -42.11 5.35
N CYS A 23 8.31 -41.42 4.46
CA CYS A 23 8.02 -40.03 4.11
C CYS A 23 6.63 -39.86 3.49
N ALA A 24 6.22 -40.76 2.60
CA ALA A 24 4.89 -40.73 1.98
C ALA A 24 3.78 -40.94 3.03
N LEU A 25 3.98 -41.84 4.00
CA LEU A 25 3.05 -42.05 5.11
C LEU A 25 2.96 -40.84 6.04
N VAL A 26 4.09 -40.18 6.34
CA VAL A 26 4.10 -38.93 7.12
C VAL A 26 3.36 -37.81 6.37
N LEU A 27 3.65 -37.61 5.08
CA LEU A 27 2.97 -36.62 4.26
C LEU A 27 1.47 -36.91 4.10
N TYR A 28 1.10 -38.18 3.99
CA TYR A 28 -0.29 -38.61 3.93
C TYR A 28 -1.00 -38.43 5.27
N ALA A 29 -0.34 -38.71 6.39
CA ALA A 29 -0.84 -38.42 7.74
C ALA A 29 -0.97 -36.91 7.99
N MET A 30 -0.05 -36.09 7.47
CA MET A 30 -0.15 -34.63 7.52
C MET A 30 -1.30 -34.11 6.65
N ARG A 31 -1.51 -34.68 5.45
CA ARG A 31 -2.65 -34.34 4.57
C ARG A 31 -4.00 -34.80 5.11
N ARG A 32 -4.05 -35.85 5.93
CA ARG A 32 -5.27 -36.40 6.54
C ARG A 32 -5.51 -35.97 7.99
N ARG A 33 -4.76 -35.01 8.52
CA ARG A 33 -5.16 -34.35 9.79
C ARG A 33 -6.29 -33.36 9.49
N PRO A 34 -7.56 -33.66 9.83
CA PRO A 34 -8.52 -32.58 10.03
C PRO A 34 -7.92 -31.69 11.12
N VAL A 35 -7.81 -30.40 10.84
CA VAL A 35 -7.44 -29.38 11.82
C VAL A 35 -8.49 -29.45 12.92
N LYS A 36 -8.22 -30.23 13.97
CA LYS A 36 -8.95 -30.13 15.24
C LYS A 36 -8.52 -28.80 15.81
N SER A 37 -9.41 -27.83 15.73
CA SER A 37 -9.33 -26.56 16.42
C SER A 37 -9.13 -26.82 17.91
N LEU A 38 -7.89 -26.72 18.35
CA LEU A 38 -7.57 -26.47 19.74
C LEU A 38 -8.22 -25.13 20.06
N LYS A 39 -9.25 -25.21 20.91
CA LYS A 39 -9.99 -24.09 21.47
C LYS A 39 -9.02 -23.31 22.38
N ALA A 40 -8.18 -22.48 21.78
CA ALA A 40 -7.47 -21.40 22.46
C ALA A 40 -8.51 -20.35 22.87
N PRO A 41 -8.33 -19.67 24.02
CA PRO A 41 -9.27 -18.67 24.50
C PRO A 41 -9.41 -17.60 23.42
N LYS A 42 -10.67 -17.28 23.09
CA LYS A 42 -11.01 -16.20 22.16
C LYS A 42 -10.12 -15.00 22.49
N PRO A 43 -9.38 -14.44 21.53
CA PRO A 43 -9.00 -13.04 21.67
C PRO A 43 -10.30 -12.32 21.96
N VAL A 44 -10.30 -11.49 22.99
CA VAL A 44 -11.35 -10.50 23.16
C VAL A 44 -11.25 -9.64 21.91
N GLU A 45 -11.96 -10.04 20.87
CA GLU A 45 -12.46 -9.14 19.85
C GLU A 45 -13.18 -8.09 20.66
N LEU A 46 -12.47 -6.99 20.88
CA LEU A 46 -13.07 -5.72 21.16
C LEU A 46 -13.91 -5.47 19.90
N GLU A 47 -15.11 -6.04 19.91
CA GLU A 47 -16.24 -5.57 19.14
C GLU A 47 -16.41 -4.13 19.59
N SER A 48 -15.60 -3.26 19.00
CA SER A 48 -15.97 -1.89 18.75
C SER A 48 -17.29 -2.02 18.02
N SER A 49 -18.36 -1.95 18.80
CA SER A 49 -19.71 -1.70 18.34
C SER A 49 -19.65 -0.39 17.56
N SER A 50 -19.22 -0.49 16.30
CA SER A 50 -19.43 0.54 15.29
C SER A 50 -20.89 0.39 14.89
N ALA A 51 -21.76 0.78 15.81
CA ALA A 51 -23.15 1.01 15.50
C ALA A 51 -23.18 2.01 14.33
N ALA A 52 -23.58 1.52 13.16
CA ALA A 52 -24.11 2.29 12.05
C ALA A 52 -23.24 3.45 11.47
N LEU A 53 -21.93 3.29 11.37
CA LEU A 53 -21.13 4.19 10.52
C LEU A 53 -21.01 3.58 9.10
N PRO A 54 -21.26 4.34 8.02
CA PRO A 54 -21.31 3.81 6.64
C PRO A 54 -19.93 3.46 6.06
N PHE A 55 -18.86 3.54 6.85
CA PHE A 55 -17.49 3.36 6.40
C PHE A 55 -16.86 2.14 7.06
N LYS A 56 -16.40 1.19 6.24
CA LYS A 56 -15.59 0.06 6.70
C LYS A 56 -14.13 0.50 6.71
N ILE A 57 -13.48 0.45 7.86
CA ILE A 57 -12.02 0.67 7.98
C ILE A 57 -11.38 -0.70 8.09
N SER A 58 -10.38 -0.94 7.26
CA SER A 58 -9.63 -2.19 7.27
C SER A 58 -8.16 -1.86 7.14
N LYS A 59 -7.35 -2.45 8.01
CA LYS A 59 -5.89 -2.43 7.87
C LYS A 59 -5.46 -3.63 7.05
N SER A 60 -4.74 -3.37 5.97
CA SER A 60 -4.19 -4.38 5.08
C SER A 60 -2.70 -4.59 5.36
N VAL A 61 -2.01 -3.59 5.92
CA VAL A 61 -0.58 -3.63 6.26
C VAL A 61 -0.37 -3.55 7.76
N GLN A 62 0.45 -4.44 8.32
CA GLN A 62 0.83 -4.37 9.74
C GLN A 62 1.90 -3.31 9.96
N ALA A 63 1.92 -2.70 11.15
CA ALA A 63 2.93 -1.70 11.51
C ALA A 63 4.37 -2.27 11.44
N SER A 64 4.56 -3.55 11.76
CA SER A 64 5.86 -4.22 11.62
C SER A 64 6.34 -4.26 10.17
N ASP A 65 5.43 -4.53 9.24
CA ASP A 65 5.73 -4.69 7.82
C ASP A 65 6.05 -3.33 7.21
N ALA A 66 5.32 -2.28 7.59
CA ALA A 66 5.61 -0.90 7.20
C ALA A 66 6.96 -0.41 7.74
N LEU A 67 7.29 -0.74 9.00
CA LEU A 67 8.60 -0.41 9.58
C LEU A 67 9.72 -1.15 8.84
N HIS A 68 9.55 -2.43 8.58
CA HIS A 68 10.52 -3.22 7.80
C HIS A 68 10.71 -2.65 6.39
N ALA A 69 9.62 -2.34 5.68
CA ALA A 69 9.67 -1.71 4.36
C ALA A 69 10.42 -0.36 4.40
N LYS A 70 10.22 0.43 5.46
CA LYS A 70 10.94 1.70 5.65
C LYS A 70 12.44 1.52 5.88
N ASP A 71 12.83 0.50 6.64
CA ASP A 71 14.24 0.18 6.87
C ASP A 71 14.91 -0.34 5.59
N GLU A 72 14.22 -1.19 4.83
CA GLU A 72 14.69 -1.68 3.52
C GLU A 72 14.83 -0.55 2.50
N LEU A 73 13.88 0.39 2.44
CA LEU A 73 13.96 1.57 1.57
C LEU A 73 15.27 2.33 1.74
N ARG A 74 15.68 2.58 2.99
CA ARG A 74 16.94 3.27 3.30
C ARG A 74 18.16 2.51 2.73
N ILE A 75 18.15 1.18 2.79
CA ILE A 75 19.24 0.34 2.28
C ILE A 75 19.23 0.36 0.75
N LEU A 76 18.06 0.18 0.13
CA LEU A 76 17.89 0.17 -1.31
C LEU A 76 18.24 1.52 -1.96
N GLU A 77 17.93 2.64 -1.31
CA GLU A 77 18.35 3.97 -1.76
C GLU A 77 19.86 4.11 -1.81
N LEU A 78 20.55 3.65 -0.77
CA LEU A 78 22.01 3.63 -0.74
C LEU A 78 22.58 2.71 -1.83
N GLU A 79 21.98 1.54 -2.03
CA GLU A 79 22.37 0.64 -3.10
C GLU A 79 22.19 1.29 -4.49
N ARG A 80 21.06 1.97 -4.71
CA ARG A 80 20.79 2.75 -5.94
C ARG A 80 21.87 3.81 -6.17
N GLU A 81 22.31 4.51 -5.13
CA GLU A 81 23.40 5.49 -5.24
C GLU A 81 24.72 4.82 -5.63
N ILE A 82 25.11 3.75 -4.92
CA ILE A 82 26.34 2.99 -5.20
C ILE A 82 26.34 2.46 -6.65
N LEU A 83 25.23 1.93 -7.13
CA LEU A 83 25.09 1.44 -8.50
C LEU A 83 25.18 2.58 -9.52
N SER A 84 24.63 3.74 -9.21
CA SER A 84 24.71 4.93 -10.07
C SER A 84 26.15 5.42 -10.20
N ASP A 85 26.89 5.45 -9.09
CA ASP A 85 28.30 5.84 -9.06
C ASP A 85 29.19 4.82 -9.77
N ALA A 86 28.93 3.52 -9.59
CA ALA A 86 29.63 2.46 -10.31
C ALA A 86 29.43 2.59 -11.83
N LEU A 87 28.21 2.83 -12.28
CA LEU A 87 27.91 3.09 -13.70
C LEU A 87 28.66 4.32 -14.20
N ARG A 88 28.61 5.44 -13.47
CA ARG A 88 29.36 6.67 -13.83
C ARG A 88 30.85 6.40 -13.96
N ARG A 89 31.44 5.64 -13.04
CA ARG A 89 32.85 5.27 -13.05
C ARG A 89 33.24 4.44 -14.28
N LEU A 90 32.36 3.56 -14.76
CA LEU A 90 32.60 2.82 -15.99
C LEU A 90 32.66 3.74 -17.22
N TYR A 91 31.79 4.73 -17.30
CA TYR A 91 31.83 5.71 -18.40
C TYR A 91 33.07 6.61 -18.34
N GLU A 92 33.48 7.03 -17.14
CA GLU A 92 34.72 7.78 -16.93
C GLU A 92 35.95 6.97 -17.36
N ALA A 93 36.06 5.71 -16.93
CA ALA A 93 37.17 4.83 -17.29
C ALA A 93 37.26 4.60 -18.81
N HIS A 94 36.12 4.52 -19.49
CA HIS A 94 36.09 4.42 -20.95
C HIS A 94 36.55 5.72 -21.63
N ALA A 95 36.10 6.88 -21.14
CA ALA A 95 36.53 8.18 -21.66
C ALA A 95 38.03 8.44 -21.46
N GLU A 96 38.60 7.92 -20.38
CA GLU A 96 40.05 7.92 -20.12
C GLU A 96 40.82 6.87 -20.93
N GLY A 97 40.13 6.01 -21.70
CA GLY A 97 40.73 4.95 -22.51
C GLY A 97 41.25 3.75 -21.71
N LYS A 98 40.86 3.61 -20.43
CA LYS A 98 41.27 2.48 -19.57
C LYS A 98 40.57 1.17 -19.92
N ILE A 99 39.38 1.25 -20.52
CA ILE A 99 38.57 0.10 -20.98
C ILE A 99 37.98 0.38 -22.36
N SER A 100 37.76 -0.69 -23.13
CA SER A 100 37.05 -0.61 -24.40
C SER A 100 35.55 -0.36 -24.20
N GLU A 101 34.86 0.04 -25.27
CA GLU A 101 33.40 0.22 -25.22
C GLU A 101 32.67 -1.10 -24.93
N GLU A 102 33.14 -2.20 -25.52
CA GLU A 102 32.58 -3.54 -25.31
C GLU A 102 32.75 -4.00 -23.86
N GLU A 103 33.93 -3.76 -23.27
CA GLU A 103 34.19 -4.04 -21.86
C GLU A 103 33.29 -3.20 -20.94
N ARG A 104 33.14 -1.91 -21.25
CA ARG A 104 32.22 -1.01 -20.53
C ARG A 104 30.80 -1.54 -20.58
N GLU A 105 30.29 -1.88 -21.76
CA GLU A 105 28.90 -2.33 -21.91
C GLU A 105 28.67 -3.68 -21.22
N ARG A 106 29.62 -4.61 -21.33
CA ARG A 106 29.56 -5.90 -20.63
C ARG A 106 29.49 -5.69 -19.11
N LEU A 107 30.35 -4.84 -18.55
CA LEU A 107 30.33 -4.54 -17.10
C LEU A 107 29.05 -3.78 -16.71
N ALA A 108 28.67 -2.76 -17.48
CA ALA A 108 27.52 -1.92 -17.19
C ALA A 108 26.19 -2.71 -17.24
N SER A 109 26.09 -3.74 -18.08
CA SER A 109 24.86 -4.54 -18.21
C SER A 109 24.39 -5.13 -16.87
N ALA A 110 25.31 -5.67 -16.07
CA ALA A 110 25.00 -6.24 -14.76
C ALA A 110 24.53 -5.17 -13.76
N TYR A 111 25.21 -4.01 -13.74
CA TYR A 111 24.81 -2.89 -12.88
C TYR A 111 23.47 -2.28 -13.31
N LYS A 112 23.19 -2.16 -14.60
CA LYS A 112 21.89 -1.70 -15.13
C LYS A 112 20.77 -2.68 -14.73
N ALA A 113 20.99 -3.98 -14.86
CA ALA A 113 20.01 -4.98 -14.45
C ALA A 113 19.72 -4.90 -12.94
N ARG A 114 20.77 -4.81 -12.12
CA ARG A 114 20.63 -4.65 -10.66
C ARG A 114 19.94 -3.35 -10.28
N MET A 115 20.27 -2.24 -10.95
CA MET A 115 19.61 -0.95 -10.78
C MET A 115 18.10 -1.03 -11.02
N MET A 116 17.67 -1.76 -12.06
CA MET A 116 16.25 -1.95 -12.35
C MET A 116 15.55 -2.74 -11.25
N ALA A 117 16.17 -3.82 -10.75
CA ALA A 117 15.63 -4.61 -9.65
C ALA A 117 15.53 -3.81 -8.33
N VAL A 118 16.53 -2.98 -8.04
CA VAL A 118 16.51 -2.07 -6.87
C VAL A 118 15.37 -1.06 -7.00
N LYS A 119 15.20 -0.42 -8.17
CA LYS A 119 14.10 0.52 -8.40
C LYS A 119 12.72 -0.13 -8.24
N GLU A 120 12.56 -1.37 -8.71
CA GLU A 120 11.31 -2.10 -8.56
C GLU A 120 11.02 -2.41 -7.08
N SER A 121 12.05 -2.77 -6.31
CA SER A 121 11.92 -3.06 -4.88
C SER A 121 11.57 -1.79 -4.09
N ILE A 122 12.24 -0.67 -4.39
CA ILE A 122 11.91 0.64 -3.81
C ILE A 122 10.44 0.99 -4.05
N ALA A 123 9.95 0.88 -5.29
CA ALA A 123 8.57 1.21 -5.61
C ALA A 123 7.55 0.35 -4.83
N LYS A 124 7.87 -0.93 -4.59
CA LYS A 124 7.03 -1.83 -3.78
C LYS A 124 7.01 -1.41 -2.32
N ASP A 125 8.18 -1.17 -1.72
CA ASP A 125 8.28 -0.80 -0.31
C ASP A 125 7.68 0.59 -0.05
N GLU A 126 7.86 1.55 -0.97
CA GLU A 126 7.17 2.85 -0.93
C GLU A 126 5.65 2.69 -0.91
N THR A 127 5.12 1.77 -1.72
CA THR A 127 3.67 1.49 -1.76
C THR A 127 3.18 0.89 -0.44
N ILE A 128 3.95 -0.01 0.18
CA ILE A 128 3.62 -0.62 1.47
C ILE A 128 3.56 0.45 2.57
N VAL A 129 4.59 1.31 2.64
CA VAL A 129 4.65 2.40 3.61
C VAL A 129 3.50 3.38 3.41
N ALA A 130 3.28 3.83 2.17
CA ALA A 130 2.20 4.76 1.85
C ALA A 130 0.82 4.18 2.20
N LEU A 131 0.58 2.90 1.89
CA LEU A 131 -0.68 2.24 2.22
C LEU A 131 -0.91 2.21 3.74
N HIS A 132 0.10 1.82 4.53
CA HIS A 132 0.00 1.83 5.99
C HIS A 132 -0.27 3.23 6.56
N GLU A 133 0.40 4.26 6.05
CA GLU A 133 0.19 5.64 6.47
C GLU A 133 -1.24 6.13 6.16
N LEU A 134 -1.74 5.83 4.96
CA LEU A 134 -3.11 6.15 4.55
C LEU A 134 -4.16 5.43 5.41
N GLU A 135 -3.97 4.14 5.66
CA GLU A 135 -4.87 3.36 6.52
C GLU A 135 -4.86 3.86 7.97
N SER A 136 -3.68 4.27 8.48
CA SER A 136 -3.57 4.89 9.80
C SER A 136 -4.30 6.22 9.88
N MET A 137 -4.15 7.09 8.88
CA MET A 137 -4.86 8.36 8.83
C MET A 137 -6.39 8.16 8.74
N GLN A 138 -6.85 7.16 7.98
CA GLN A 138 -8.27 6.81 7.90
C GLN A 138 -8.82 6.39 9.26
N GLU A 139 -8.07 5.58 10.02
CA GLU A 139 -8.42 5.18 11.38
C GLU A 139 -8.52 6.38 12.33
N ASP A 140 -7.50 7.25 12.33
CA ASP A 140 -7.44 8.44 13.18
C ASP A 140 -8.62 9.40 12.90
N LEU A 141 -8.94 9.62 11.63
CA LEU A 141 -10.07 10.46 11.23
C LEU A 141 -11.40 9.89 11.71
N MET A 142 -11.60 8.59 11.60
CA MET A 142 -12.83 7.95 12.06
C MET A 142 -12.96 8.03 13.57
N ARG A 143 -11.86 7.83 14.29
CA ARG A 143 -11.84 7.96 15.74
C ARG A 143 -12.29 9.37 16.14
N LEU A 144 -11.68 10.41 15.56
CA LEU A 144 -12.04 11.80 15.82
C LEU A 144 -13.50 12.09 15.46
N PHE A 145 -13.97 11.62 14.30
CA PHE A 145 -15.36 11.80 13.89
C PHE A 145 -16.33 11.12 14.86
N SER A 146 -16.05 9.89 15.28
CA SER A 146 -16.91 9.14 16.21
C SER A 146 -17.00 9.82 17.58
N GLU A 147 -15.89 10.36 18.09
CA GLU A 147 -15.84 11.11 19.34
C GLU A 147 -16.67 12.39 19.26
N ARG A 148 -16.44 13.22 18.23
CA ARG A 148 -17.19 14.47 18.01
C ARG A 148 -18.65 14.24 17.71
N PHE A 149 -18.98 13.21 16.94
CA PHE A 149 -20.36 12.85 16.64
C PHE A 149 -21.08 12.35 17.89
N GLY A 150 -20.40 11.59 18.75
CA GLY A 150 -20.90 11.19 20.07
C GLY A 150 -21.21 12.39 20.95
N GLU A 151 -20.25 13.31 21.13
CA GLU A 151 -20.45 14.57 21.88
C GLU A 151 -21.64 15.38 21.34
N LEU A 152 -21.73 15.54 20.02
CA LEU A 152 -22.81 16.26 19.38
C LEU A 152 -24.16 15.57 19.60
N THR A 153 -24.21 14.24 19.47
CA THR A 153 -25.41 13.44 19.69
C THR A 153 -25.89 13.59 21.13
N SER A 154 -24.99 13.50 22.11
CA SER A 154 -25.31 13.71 23.53
C SER A 154 -25.86 15.12 23.80
N LYS A 155 -25.25 16.17 23.23
CA LYS A 155 -25.77 17.55 23.35
C LYS A 155 -27.15 17.71 22.73
N VAL A 156 -27.38 17.11 21.56
CA VAL A 156 -28.69 17.13 20.88
C VAL A 156 -29.74 16.40 21.72
N GLU A 157 -29.41 15.25 22.30
CA GLU A 157 -30.30 14.51 23.20
C GLU A 157 -30.61 15.28 24.47
N GLU A 158 -29.61 15.90 25.11
CA GLU A 158 -29.81 16.75 26.29
C GLU A 158 -30.79 17.90 26.00
N LEU A 159 -30.59 18.59 24.85
CA LEU A 159 -31.49 19.66 24.43
C LEU A 159 -32.90 19.13 24.13
N ARG A 160 -33.03 17.97 23.45
CA ARG A 160 -34.34 17.34 23.18
C ARG A 160 -35.07 16.96 24.46
N SER A 161 -34.36 16.42 25.45
CA SER A 161 -34.92 16.08 26.76
C SER A 161 -35.43 17.33 27.49
N LYS A 162 -34.72 18.47 27.37
CA LYS A 162 -35.16 19.75 27.96
C LYS A 162 -36.43 20.32 27.33
N ILE A 163 -36.70 20.03 26.06
CA ILE A 163 -37.86 20.56 25.32
C ILE A 163 -38.97 19.52 25.05
N GLU A 164 -38.80 18.27 25.52
CA GLU A 164 -39.69 17.13 25.27
C GLU A 164 -40.02 16.86 23.78
N VAL A 165 -39.14 17.27 22.85
CA VAL A 165 -39.38 17.10 21.41
C VAL A 165 -38.80 15.75 20.94
N LYS A 166 -39.67 14.91 20.36
CA LYS A 166 -39.26 13.66 19.70
C LYS A 166 -38.67 13.94 18.30
N PRO A 167 -37.60 13.25 17.89
CA PRO A 167 -37.02 13.39 16.55
C PRO A 167 -38.04 13.05 15.45
N ILE A 168 -38.15 13.93 14.45
CA ILE A 168 -39.21 13.89 13.42
C ILE A 168 -38.81 13.06 12.17
N LYS A 169 -37.51 12.85 11.89
CA LYS A 169 -37.01 12.04 10.75
C LYS A 169 -35.52 11.70 10.89
N GLU A 170 -35.15 10.44 10.68
CA GLU A 170 -33.75 10.02 10.46
C GLU A 170 -33.35 10.38 9.02
N VAL A 171 -32.41 11.30 8.87
CA VAL A 171 -31.83 11.62 7.56
C VAL A 171 -30.71 10.61 7.30
N LYS A 172 -30.96 9.63 6.42
CA LYS A 172 -29.91 8.75 5.91
C LYS A 172 -28.94 9.58 5.07
N VAL A 173 -27.71 9.75 5.56
CA VAL A 173 -26.62 10.37 4.82
C VAL A 173 -26.30 9.45 3.63
N GLN A 174 -26.73 9.84 2.43
CA GLN A 174 -26.30 9.20 1.19
C GLN A 174 -24.95 9.78 0.81
N LEU A 175 -23.92 8.95 0.84
CA LEU A 175 -22.60 9.28 0.31
C LEU A 175 -22.71 9.49 -1.21
N PRO A 176 -22.02 10.50 -1.78
CA PRO A 176 -21.94 10.64 -3.23
C PRO A 176 -21.21 9.42 -3.80
N THR A 177 -21.95 8.56 -4.46
CA THR A 177 -21.40 7.47 -5.27
C THR A 177 -20.61 8.10 -6.43
N PRO A 178 -19.31 7.77 -6.62
CA PRO A 178 -18.61 8.16 -7.83
C PRO A 178 -19.22 7.34 -8.99
N SER A 179 -20.11 7.97 -9.76
CA SER A 179 -20.58 7.39 -11.02
C SER A 179 -19.40 7.37 -12.00
N PRO A 180 -19.11 6.24 -12.67
CA PRO A 180 -18.29 6.25 -13.87
C PRO A 180 -19.03 7.09 -14.92
N ALA A 181 -18.34 8.07 -15.51
CA ALA A 181 -18.82 8.72 -16.70
C ALA A 181 -18.84 7.67 -17.82
N GLU A 182 -20.04 7.24 -18.21
CA GLU A 182 -20.28 6.65 -19.52
C GLU A 182 -20.12 7.79 -20.54
N GLU A 183 -18.99 7.80 -21.24
CA GLU A 183 -18.80 8.64 -22.43
C GLU A 183 -19.51 7.94 -23.60
N ASP A 184 -20.70 8.45 -23.93
CA ASP A 184 -21.37 8.18 -25.18
C ASP A 184 -20.55 8.72 -26.36
N ILE A 185 -20.40 7.85 -27.35
CA ILE A 185 -19.74 8.04 -28.63
C ILE A 185 -20.69 8.82 -29.55
N GLU A 186 -20.24 9.93 -30.13
CA GLU A 186 -20.70 10.37 -31.46
C GLU A 186 -19.52 10.86 -32.31
N GLU A 187 -19.41 10.24 -33.49
CA GLU A 187 -18.45 10.48 -34.57
C GLU A 187 -18.77 11.76 -35.37
N GLY A 188 -17.74 12.36 -35.95
CA GLY A 188 -17.85 13.39 -36.98
C GLY A 188 -16.49 13.85 -37.51
N GLU A 189 -16.12 13.33 -38.68
CA GLU A 189 -15.02 13.64 -39.63
C GLU A 189 -14.78 15.16 -39.86
N GLU A 190 -13.67 15.73 -40.35
CA GLU A 190 -12.52 15.32 -41.17
C GLU A 190 -11.50 16.51 -41.22
N GLY A 191 -10.22 16.27 -41.58
CA GLY A 191 -9.47 17.24 -42.42
C GLY A 191 -8.26 18.04 -41.87
N GLU A 192 -7.06 17.59 -42.28
CA GLU A 192 -5.83 18.36 -42.61
C GLU A 192 -4.82 18.88 -41.55
N LYS A 193 -3.60 18.29 -41.61
CA LYS A 193 -2.27 18.85 -41.20
C LYS A 193 -1.68 19.69 -42.39
N PRO A 194 -0.43 20.27 -42.41
CA PRO A 194 0.72 20.21 -41.47
C PRO A 194 1.65 21.49 -41.35
N LYS A 195 2.54 21.55 -40.32
CA LYS A 195 4.03 21.77 -40.39
C LYS A 195 4.69 22.56 -39.21
N LYS A 196 5.61 21.85 -38.53
CA LYS A 196 7.03 22.15 -38.14
C LYS A 196 7.48 23.46 -37.43
N ARG A 197 8.15 23.23 -36.27
CA ARG A 197 9.49 23.69 -35.75
C ARG A 197 9.56 24.76 -34.64
N LYS A 198 10.10 24.34 -33.46
CA LYS A 198 11.27 24.88 -32.66
C LYS A 198 11.06 24.73 -31.12
N LYS A 199 12.05 24.20 -30.37
CA LYS A 199 12.28 24.39 -28.89
C LYS A 199 13.13 25.67 -28.68
N PRO A 200 13.34 26.29 -27.47
CA PRO A 200 13.19 25.89 -26.03
C PRO A 200 12.56 27.04 -25.14
N PRO A 201 12.70 27.22 -23.79
CA PRO A 201 13.20 26.44 -22.63
C PRO A 201 12.19 26.29 -21.43
N GLU A 202 12.65 25.68 -20.32
CA GLU A 202 11.96 25.40 -19.05
C GLU A 202 11.19 26.58 -18.41
N LYS A 203 9.97 26.31 -17.95
CA LYS A 203 9.24 27.04 -16.90
C LYS A 203 8.51 26.02 -16.01
N PRO A 204 8.38 26.29 -14.70
CA PRO A 204 7.84 25.35 -13.73
C PRO A 204 6.42 24.96 -14.11
N SER A 205 6.09 23.68 -13.99
CA SER A 205 4.77 23.16 -14.31
C SER A 205 3.69 23.97 -13.56
N PRO A 206 2.64 24.42 -14.26
CA PRO A 206 1.49 25.04 -13.61
C PRO A 206 0.89 24.03 -12.63
N LYS A 207 0.51 24.50 -11.43
CA LYS A 207 -0.16 23.70 -10.41
C LYS A 207 -1.17 22.75 -11.06
N SER A 208 -1.01 21.45 -10.81
CA SER A 208 -1.91 20.43 -11.36
C SER A 208 -3.33 20.75 -10.93
N GLU A 209 -4.33 20.42 -11.76
CA GLU A 209 -5.74 20.55 -11.39
C GLU A 209 -6.04 19.86 -10.05
N ALA A 210 -5.32 18.77 -9.75
CA ALA A 210 -5.35 18.08 -8.46
C ALA A 210 -4.85 18.95 -7.30
N GLU A 211 -3.74 19.67 -7.46
CA GLU A 211 -3.20 20.56 -6.42
C GLU A 211 -4.14 21.75 -6.16
N LYS A 212 -4.78 22.28 -7.21
CA LYS A 212 -5.76 23.35 -7.08
C LYS A 212 -7.01 22.89 -6.31
N ARG A 213 -7.47 21.67 -6.56
CA ARG A 213 -8.58 21.04 -5.82
C ARG A 213 -8.21 20.79 -4.36
N ILE A 214 -6.98 20.33 -4.08
CA ILE A 214 -6.49 20.14 -2.71
C ILE A 214 -6.43 21.48 -1.95
N GLU A 215 -5.99 22.55 -2.61
CA GLU A 215 -5.90 23.88 -2.00
C GLU A 215 -7.28 24.52 -1.77
N GLU A 216 -8.25 24.26 -2.66
CA GLU A 216 -9.65 24.67 -2.49
C GLU A 216 -10.33 23.93 -1.32
N ILE A 217 -10.15 22.61 -1.23
CA ILE A 217 -10.64 21.80 -0.10
C ILE A 217 -10.03 22.29 1.21
N ARG A 218 -8.71 22.58 1.22
CA ARG A 218 -8.03 23.11 2.41
C ARG A 218 -8.62 24.44 2.86
N ASN A 219 -8.88 25.36 1.93
CA ASN A 219 -9.49 26.66 2.24
C ASN A 219 -10.93 26.51 2.74
N GLU A 220 -11.71 25.58 2.18
CA GLU A 220 -13.08 25.32 2.64
C GLU A 220 -13.09 24.71 4.05
N VAL A 221 -12.18 23.78 4.34
CA VAL A 221 -12.00 23.23 5.70
C VAL A 221 -11.58 24.32 6.69
N GLU A 222 -10.61 25.16 6.35
CA GLU A 222 -10.17 26.26 7.21
C GLU A 222 -11.29 27.28 7.46
N LYS A 223 -12.12 27.55 6.45
CA LYS A 223 -13.30 28.41 6.58
C LYS A 223 -14.36 27.79 7.50
N VAL A 224 -14.61 26.48 7.39
CA VAL A 224 -15.52 25.76 8.28
C VAL A 224 -15.00 25.74 9.71
N LEU A 225 -13.70 25.50 9.91
CA LEU A 225 -13.05 25.53 11.23
C LEU A 225 -13.14 26.92 11.87
N ASN A 226 -12.86 27.98 11.10
CA ASN A 226 -13.01 29.35 11.59
C ASN A 226 -14.46 29.70 11.94
N LYS A 227 -15.42 29.25 11.12
CA LYS A 227 -16.85 29.45 11.41
C LYS A 227 -17.31 28.68 12.64
N LEU A 228 -16.79 27.46 12.86
CA LEU A 228 -17.06 26.67 14.06
C LEU A 228 -16.44 27.33 15.30
N GLY A 229 -15.21 27.86 15.17
CA GLY A 229 -14.55 28.61 16.23
C GLY A 229 -15.29 29.89 16.63
N GLN A 230 -15.91 30.60 15.67
CA GLN A 230 -16.76 31.75 15.97
C GLN A 230 -18.06 31.37 16.70
N MET A 231 -18.60 30.19 16.42
CA MET A 231 -19.77 29.67 17.17
C MET A 231 -19.43 29.29 18.62
N GLU A 232 -18.17 29.01 18.96
CA GLU A 232 -17.75 28.74 20.34
C GLU A 232 -17.52 30.02 21.18
N ILE A 233 -17.39 31.19 20.55
CA ILE A 233 -17.09 32.46 21.23
C ILE A 233 -18.35 33.34 21.40
N GLU A 234 -19.40 33.11 20.61
CA GLU A 234 -20.68 33.86 20.68
C GLU A 234 -21.73 33.26 21.64
N THR A 235 -21.36 32.30 22.49
CA THR A 235 -22.19 31.75 23.58
C THR A 235 -21.44 31.71 24.89
#